data_AF-A0AAU5JI19-F1
#
_entry.id   AF-A0AAU5JI19-F1
#
_cell.length_a   1.000
_cell.length_b   1.000
_cell.length_c   1.000
_cell.angle_alpha   90.00
_cell.angle_beta   90.00
_cell.angle_gamma   90.00
#
_symmetry.space_group_name_H-M   'P 1'
#
loop_
_entity.id
_entity.type
_entity.pdbx_description
1 polymer ?
#
loop_
_entity_poly.entity_id
_entity_poly.type
_entity_poly.pdbx_seq_one_letter_code
_entity_poly.pdbx_strand_id
1 'polypeptide(L)'
;MNLPGTALEVAAKALYEGTLLPFTLIQSGETPAYPAWAEMDKRARQHYVRRAQKASESPTFADYYSWCTLVWRTASPDSAFAAKMGPEPKVDDDTEHMRGHRAEYYLVQHLLRVDDGVLPCAEGKSETYVPLTRQGGDAA
;
A
#
# COMPACT_ATOMS: atom_id res chain seq x y z
N MET A 1 -2.93 16.53 -14.23
CA MET A 1 -1.64 16.17 -14.84
C MET A 1 -1.77 14.72 -15.30
N ASN A 2 -1.47 14.39 -16.56
CA ASN A 2 -1.53 13.00 -17.04
C ASN A 2 -0.17 12.34 -16.78
N LEU A 3 -0.14 11.36 -15.88
CA LEU A 3 1.07 10.58 -15.62
C LEU A 3 1.37 9.66 -16.80
N PRO A 4 2.65 9.45 -17.17
CA PRO A 4 2.99 8.49 -18.20
C PRO A 4 2.60 7.07 -17.75
N GLY A 5 2.10 6.26 -18.69
CA GLY A 5 1.63 4.90 -18.41
C GLY A 5 2.70 4.01 -17.76
N THR A 6 3.97 4.24 -18.07
CA THR A 6 5.11 3.54 -17.46
C THR A 6 5.28 3.83 -15.97
N ALA A 7 5.02 5.07 -15.50
CA ALA A 7 5.09 5.41 -14.08
C ALA A 7 3.95 4.72 -13.29
N LEU A 8 2.76 4.66 -13.88
CA LEU A 8 1.64 3.92 -13.29
C LEU A 8 1.91 2.41 -13.20
N GLU A 9 2.59 1.83 -14.19
CA GLU A 9 3.00 0.42 -14.13
C GLU A 9 4.04 0.15 -13.04
N VAL A 10 5.00 1.05 -12.83
CA VAL A 10 5.98 0.92 -11.72
C VAL A 10 5.29 1.01 -10.37
N ALA A 11 4.41 1.99 -10.17
CA ALA A 11 3.63 2.10 -8.93
C ALA A 11 2.71 0.89 -8.73
N ALA A 12 2.10 0.36 -9.79
CA ALA A 12 1.27 -0.84 -9.73
C ALA A 12 2.06 -2.09 -9.35
N LYS A 13 3.28 -2.24 -9.90
CA LYS A 13 4.20 -3.31 -9.50
C LYS A 13 4.60 -3.18 -8.04
N ALA A 14 4.94 -1.97 -7.59
CA ALA A 14 5.31 -1.71 -6.20
C ALA A 14 4.15 -1.94 -5.22
N LEU A 15 2.90 -1.64 -5.61
CA LEU A 15 1.72 -2.04 -4.85
C LEU A 15 1.66 -3.57 -4.70
N TYR A 16 1.75 -4.30 -5.81
CA TYR A 16 1.67 -5.76 -5.79
C TYR A 16 2.78 -6.41 -4.95
N GLU A 17 4.02 -6.00 -5.16
CA GLU A 17 5.19 -6.60 -4.51
C GLU A 17 5.43 -6.06 -3.09
N GLY A 18 5.04 -4.81 -2.82
CA GLY A 18 5.33 -4.11 -1.57
C GLY A 18 4.22 -4.19 -0.52
N THR A 19 2.96 -4.41 -0.90
CA THR A 19 1.85 -4.52 0.07
C THR A 19 1.27 -5.92 0.15
N LEU A 20 1.01 -6.60 -0.97
CA LEU A 20 0.31 -7.89 -0.96
C LEU A 20 1.21 -9.05 -0.49
N LEU A 21 2.41 -9.15 -1.07
CA LEU A 21 3.37 -10.23 -0.79
C LEU A 21 3.87 -10.22 0.67
N PRO A 22 4.33 -9.08 1.23
CA PRO A 22 4.80 -9.02 2.61
C PRO A 22 3.66 -9.21 3.61
N PHE A 23 2.49 -8.63 3.34
CA PHE A 23 1.32 -8.76 4.21
C PHE A 23 0.87 -10.23 4.33
N THR A 24 0.79 -10.92 3.21
CA THR A 24 0.35 -12.33 3.21
C THR A 24 1.41 -13.22 3.85
N LEU A 25 2.71 -12.98 3.58
CA LEU A 25 3.82 -13.68 4.24
C LEU A 25 3.78 -13.52 5.77
N ILE A 26 3.53 -12.30 6.27
CA ILE A 26 3.44 -12.02 7.71
C ILE A 26 2.23 -12.72 8.34
N GLN A 27 1.09 -12.77 7.63
CA GLN A 27 -0.13 -13.41 8.14
C GLN A 27 -0.08 -14.94 8.14
N SER A 28 0.46 -15.57 7.09
CA SER A 28 0.46 -17.03 6.94
C SER A 28 1.72 -17.70 7.48
N GLY A 29 2.83 -16.96 7.62
CA GLY A 29 4.15 -17.53 7.92
C GLY A 29 4.76 -18.34 6.76
N GLU A 30 4.07 -18.42 5.62
CA GLU A 30 4.47 -19.14 4.42
C GLU A 30 4.57 -18.18 3.24
N THR A 31 5.61 -18.31 2.42
CA THR A 31 5.71 -17.56 1.17
C THR A 31 4.53 -17.96 0.28
N PRO A 32 3.54 -17.08 0.05
CA PRO A 32 2.38 -17.47 -0.70
C PRO A 32 2.78 -17.67 -2.16
N ALA A 33 2.24 -18.72 -2.79
CA ALA A 33 2.46 -19.01 -4.21
C ALA A 33 1.67 -18.03 -5.09
N TYR A 34 2.10 -16.78 -5.11
CA TYR A 34 1.59 -15.77 -6.05
C TYR A 34 2.52 -15.66 -7.26
N PRO A 35 1.96 -15.49 -8.48
CA PRO A 35 2.76 -15.34 -9.69
C PRO A 35 3.63 -14.09 -9.60
N ALA A 36 4.83 -14.10 -10.17
CA ALA A 36 5.59 -12.87 -10.31
C ALA A 36 4.80 -11.83 -11.13
N TRP A 37 5.07 -10.54 -10.98
CA TRP A 37 4.39 -9.49 -11.76
C TRP A 37 4.41 -9.77 -13.28
N ALA A 38 5.52 -10.32 -13.79
CA ALA A 38 5.67 -10.69 -15.20
C ALA A 38 4.72 -11.83 -15.63
N GLU A 39 4.42 -12.74 -14.71
CA GLU A 39 3.62 -13.96 -14.91
C GLU A 39 2.12 -13.73 -14.69
N MET A 40 1.75 -12.62 -14.05
CA MET A 40 0.36 -12.23 -13.89
C MET A 40 -0.34 -12.01 -15.22
N ASP A 41 -1.61 -12.45 -15.30
CA ASP A 41 -2.44 -12.15 -16.46
C ASP A 41 -2.65 -10.63 -16.62
N LYS A 42 -2.94 -10.22 -17.85
CA LYS A 42 -3.09 -8.79 -18.20
C LYS A 42 -4.21 -8.12 -17.42
N ARG A 43 -5.29 -8.82 -17.11
CA ARG A 43 -6.45 -8.28 -16.39
C ARG A 43 -6.10 -8.02 -14.93
N ALA A 44 -5.37 -8.94 -14.29
CA ALA A 44 -4.87 -8.80 -12.94
C ALA A 44 -3.90 -7.62 -12.84
N ARG A 45 -2.93 -7.49 -13.76
CA ARG A 45 -2.05 -6.30 -13.80
C ARG A 45 -2.81 -4.99 -13.98
N GLN A 46 -3.79 -4.97 -14.90
CA GLN A 46 -4.62 -3.79 -15.14
C GLN A 46 -5.41 -3.36 -13.90
N HIS A 47 -5.77 -4.30 -13.02
CA HIS A 47 -6.39 -3.96 -11.75
C HIS A 47 -5.45 -3.10 -10.89
N TYR A 48 -4.20 -3.52 -10.69
CA TYR A 48 -3.21 -2.75 -9.92
C TYR A 48 -2.89 -1.40 -10.58
N VAL A 49 -2.81 -1.34 -11.92
CA VAL A 49 -2.63 -0.07 -12.64
C VAL A 49 -3.78 0.89 -12.38
N ARG A 50 -5.03 0.42 -12.42
CA ARG A 50 -6.20 1.25 -12.09
C ARG A 50 -6.19 1.71 -10.63
N ARG A 51 -5.71 0.87 -9.71
CA ARG A 51 -5.58 1.25 -8.30
C ARG A 51 -4.51 2.33 -8.11
N ALA A 52 -3.35 2.20 -8.75
CA ALA A 52 -2.31 3.23 -8.75
C ALA A 52 -2.83 4.54 -9.35
N GLN A 53 -3.54 4.46 -10.49
CA GLN A 53 -4.16 5.62 -11.11
C GLN A 53 -5.19 6.28 -10.20
N LYS A 54 -6.07 5.50 -9.54
CA LYS A 54 -7.06 6.08 -8.63
C LYS A 54 -6.44 6.66 -7.37
N ALA A 55 -5.41 6.03 -6.81
CA ALA A 55 -4.70 6.62 -5.69
C ALA A 55 -4.03 7.95 -6.08
N SER A 56 -3.42 8.07 -7.27
CA SER A 56 -2.79 9.32 -7.72
C SER A 56 -3.79 10.43 -8.08
N GLU A 57 -4.94 10.08 -8.64
CA GLU A 57 -6.02 11.01 -8.98
C GLU A 57 -6.83 11.49 -7.75
N SER A 58 -6.74 10.78 -6.62
CA SER A 58 -7.53 11.07 -5.41
C SER A 58 -6.85 12.13 -4.55
N PRO A 59 -7.47 13.31 -4.33
CA PRO A 59 -6.90 14.38 -3.51
C PRO A 59 -6.63 13.97 -2.06
N THR A 60 -7.46 13.08 -1.52
CA THR A 60 -7.34 12.56 -0.17
C THR A 60 -7.44 11.04 -0.12
N PHE A 61 -6.98 10.44 0.99
CA PHE A 61 -7.22 9.01 1.25
C PHE A 61 -8.72 8.69 1.28
N ALA A 62 -9.57 9.58 1.81
CA ALA A 62 -11.01 9.35 1.88
C ALA A 62 -11.67 9.25 0.50
N ASP A 63 -11.20 10.02 -0.48
CA ASP A 63 -11.65 9.95 -1.88
C ASP A 63 -11.24 8.62 -2.51
N TYR A 64 -9.99 8.20 -2.31
CA TYR A 64 -9.49 6.90 -2.76
C TYR A 64 -10.27 5.75 -2.12
N TYR A 65 -10.47 5.81 -0.81
CA TYR A 65 -11.12 4.74 -0.05
C TYR A 65 -12.60 4.61 -0.43
N SER A 66 -13.27 5.72 -0.71
CA SER A 66 -14.64 5.73 -1.24
C SER A 66 -14.77 5.00 -2.57
N TRP A 67 -13.74 5.03 -3.43
CA TRP A 67 -13.71 4.23 -4.65
C TRP A 67 -13.47 2.75 -4.34
N CYS A 68 -12.58 2.42 -3.39
CA CYS A 68 -12.34 1.04 -2.97
C CYS A 68 -13.59 0.38 -2.37
N THR A 69 -14.40 1.13 -1.63
CA THR A 69 -15.63 0.64 -0.99
C THR A 69 -16.89 0.84 -1.84
N LEU A 70 -16.76 1.27 -3.11
CA LEU A 70 -17.91 1.56 -3.97
C LEU A 70 -18.90 0.38 -4.06
N VAL A 71 -18.38 -0.86 -4.07
CA VAL A 71 -19.21 -2.06 -4.10
C VAL A 71 -20.16 -2.17 -2.90
N TRP A 72 -19.72 -1.80 -1.69
CA TRP A 72 -20.59 -1.77 -0.51
C TRP A 72 -21.71 -0.74 -0.65
N ARG A 73 -21.41 0.42 -1.26
CA ARG A 73 -22.38 1.51 -1.45
C ARG A 73 -23.42 1.20 -2.53
N THR A 74 -23.04 0.38 -3.52
CA THR A 74 -23.92 0.02 -4.64
C THR A 74 -24.65 -1.31 -4.46
N ALA A 75 -24.21 -2.15 -3.52
CA ALA A 75 -24.85 -3.42 -3.24
C ALA A 75 -26.19 -3.17 -2.53
N SER A 76 -27.24 -3.90 -2.95
CA SER A 76 -28.51 -3.91 -2.22
C SER A 76 -28.28 -4.47 -0.80
N PRO A 77 -28.95 -3.93 0.24
CA PRO A 77 -28.89 -4.47 1.59
C PRO A 77 -29.19 -5.98 1.66
N ASP A 78 -30.07 -6.46 0.78
CA ASP A 78 -30.49 -7.87 0.73
C ASP A 78 -29.62 -8.75 -0.19
N SER A 79 -28.49 -8.23 -0.66
CA SER A 79 -27.61 -8.98 -1.56
C SER A 79 -26.75 -10.01 -0.82
N ALA A 80 -26.40 -11.10 -1.51
CA ALA A 80 -25.44 -12.09 -1.01
C ALA A 80 -24.08 -11.46 -0.64
N PHE A 81 -23.71 -10.35 -1.30
CA PHE A 81 -22.53 -9.56 -0.95
C PHE A 81 -22.68 -8.94 0.45
N ALA A 82 -23.78 -8.24 0.71
CA ALA A 82 -24.04 -7.60 2.01
C ALA A 82 -24.10 -8.63 3.15
N ALA A 83 -24.74 -9.79 2.92
CA ALA A 83 -24.80 -10.88 3.88
C ALA A 83 -23.42 -11.46 4.22
N LYS A 84 -22.50 -11.50 3.26
CA LYS A 84 -21.15 -12.07 3.44
C LYS A 84 -20.16 -11.07 4.03
N MET A 85 -20.15 -9.84 3.50
CA MET A 85 -19.11 -8.85 3.79
C MET A 85 -19.45 -7.95 4.99
N GLY A 86 -20.71 -7.95 5.44
CA GLY A 86 -21.15 -7.12 6.56
C GLY A 86 -21.27 -5.63 6.20
N PRO A 87 -21.31 -4.74 7.21
CA PRO A 87 -21.47 -3.31 6.99
C PRO A 87 -20.30 -2.70 6.20
N GLU A 88 -20.54 -1.57 5.54
CA GLU A 88 -19.48 -0.81 4.88
C GLU A 88 -18.42 -0.37 5.90
N PRO A 89 -17.13 -0.69 5.68
CA PRO A 89 -16.06 -0.18 6.52
C PRO A 89 -15.93 1.34 6.34
N LYS A 90 -15.80 2.07 7.44
CA LYS A 90 -15.63 3.53 7.46
C LYS A 90 -14.16 3.91 7.35
N VAL A 91 -13.90 5.09 6.80
CA VAL A 91 -12.53 5.60 6.57
C VAL A 91 -11.74 5.77 7.88
N ASP A 92 -12.45 5.97 8.99
CA ASP A 92 -11.89 6.16 10.33
C ASP A 92 -11.80 4.85 11.13
N ASP A 93 -12.26 3.72 10.57
CA ASP A 93 -12.13 2.42 11.22
C ASP A 93 -10.66 1.97 11.25
N ASP A 94 -10.12 1.69 12.45
CA ASP A 94 -8.76 1.14 12.57
C ASP A 94 -8.75 -0.39 12.40
N THR A 95 -9.16 -0.84 11.21
CA THR A 95 -9.12 -2.24 10.81
C THR A 95 -7.86 -2.53 9.99
N GLU A 96 -7.46 -3.80 9.98
CA GLU A 96 -6.37 -4.26 9.11
C GLU A 96 -6.65 -3.98 7.63
N HIS A 97 -7.90 -4.16 7.22
CA HIS A 97 -8.38 -3.83 5.88
C HIS A 97 -8.13 -2.35 5.54
N MET A 98 -8.48 -1.43 6.43
CA MET A 98 -8.21 0.00 6.26
C MET A 98 -6.70 0.27 6.21
N ARG A 99 -5.91 -0.30 7.14
CA ARG A 99 -4.46 -0.06 7.20
C ARG A 99 -3.76 -0.46 5.91
N GLY A 100 -4.17 -1.56 5.29
CA GLY A 100 -3.70 -1.98 3.96
C GLY A 100 -3.99 -0.93 2.89
N HIS A 101 -5.24 -0.45 2.81
CA HIS A 101 -5.63 0.58 1.84
C HIS A 101 -4.93 1.92 2.06
N ARG A 102 -4.69 2.30 3.32
CA ARG A 102 -3.93 3.50 3.67
C ARG A 102 -2.48 3.39 3.23
N ALA A 103 -1.84 2.24 3.45
CA ALA A 103 -0.48 1.98 2.99
C ALA A 103 -0.37 2.05 1.46
N GLU A 104 -1.32 1.46 0.73
CA GLU A 104 -1.36 1.51 -0.73
C GLU A 104 -1.50 2.95 -1.25
N TYR A 105 -2.42 3.74 -0.68
CA TYR A 105 -2.60 5.14 -1.08
C TYR A 105 -1.31 5.94 -0.88
N TYR A 106 -0.71 5.89 0.30
CA TYR A 106 0.49 6.66 0.58
C TYR A 106 1.73 6.16 -0.17
N LEU A 107 1.82 4.86 -0.47
CA LEU A 107 2.88 4.33 -1.32
C LEU A 107 2.80 4.92 -2.74
N VAL A 108 1.59 4.98 -3.32
CA VAL A 108 1.40 5.57 -4.64
C VAL A 108 1.69 7.06 -4.64
N GLN A 109 1.17 7.78 -3.64
CA GLN A 109 1.44 9.21 -3.47
C GLN A 109 2.94 9.48 -3.32
N HIS A 110 3.68 8.60 -2.64
CA HIS A 110 5.13 8.69 -2.50
C HIS A 110 5.86 8.41 -3.81
N LEU A 111 5.57 7.29 -4.48
CA LEU A 111 6.26 6.88 -5.71
C LEU A 111 5.99 7.80 -6.92
N LEU A 112 4.83 8.46 -6.93
CA LEU A 112 4.40 9.32 -8.04
C LEU A 112 4.44 10.81 -7.68
N ARG A 113 5.07 11.16 -6.55
CA ARG A 113 5.43 12.56 -6.29
C ARG A 113 6.37 13.03 -7.39
N VAL A 114 5.89 14.00 -8.14
CA VAL A 114 6.67 14.70 -9.18
C VAL A 114 7.76 15.59 -8.53
N ASP A 115 7.64 15.87 -7.23
CA ASP A 115 8.56 16.70 -6.44
C ASP A 115 9.26 15.88 -5.34
N ASP A 116 10.21 15.02 -5.71
CA ASP A 116 11.20 14.44 -4.77
C ASP A 116 12.24 15.49 -4.32
N GLY A 117 11.76 16.67 -3.93
CA GLY A 117 12.51 17.69 -3.20
C GLY A 117 12.01 17.90 -1.77
N VAL A 118 10.83 17.37 -1.40
CA VAL A 118 10.22 17.69 -0.09
C VAL A 118 9.54 16.46 0.50
N LEU A 119 10.33 15.48 0.88
CA LEU A 119 10.02 14.75 2.11
C LEU A 119 10.74 15.50 3.23
N PRO A 120 10.02 16.16 4.16
CA PRO A 120 10.62 16.40 5.45
C PRO A 120 10.84 15.01 6.05
N CYS A 121 12.06 14.50 5.91
CA CYS A 121 12.60 13.60 6.91
C CYS A 121 12.27 14.28 8.23
N ALA A 122 11.45 13.63 9.07
CA ALA A 122 11.26 14.10 10.42
C ALA A 122 12.65 14.43 10.95
N GLU A 123 12.90 15.68 11.34
CA GLU A 123 14.03 16.06 12.15
C GLU A 123 13.83 15.43 13.54
N GLY A 124 13.82 14.10 13.58
CA GLY A 124 14.20 13.33 14.74
C GLY A 124 15.68 13.61 14.88
N LYS A 125 16.00 14.42 15.88
CA LYS A 125 17.36 14.70 16.35
C LYS A 125 18.22 13.48 16.12
N SER A 126 19.30 13.68 15.36
CA SER A 126 20.41 12.73 15.24
C SER A 126 20.94 12.46 16.65
N GLU A 127 20.35 11.47 17.32
CA GLU A 127 21.06 10.78 18.37
C GLU A 127 22.14 9.99 17.67
N THR A 128 23.35 10.49 17.83
CA THR A 128 24.57 9.96 17.26
C THR A 128 24.63 8.48 17.59
N TYR A 129 24.52 7.62 16.57
CA TYR A 129 24.79 6.20 16.73
C TYR A 129 26.26 6.07 17.16
N VAL A 130 26.48 5.81 18.44
CA VAL A 130 27.79 5.44 18.97
C VAL A 130 27.91 3.93 18.76
N PRO A 131 28.76 3.46 17.84
CA PRO A 131 29.01 2.03 17.71
C PRO A 131 29.60 1.52 19.04
N LEU A 132 28.97 0.51 19.63
CA LEU A 132 29.53 -0.26 20.73
C LEU A 132 30.78 -1.00 20.25
N THR A 133 31.93 -0.34 20.27
CA THR A 133 33.23 -0.99 20.23
C THR A 133 33.47 -1.64 21.58
N ARG A 134 33.09 -2.92 21.72
CA ARG A 134 33.67 -3.74 22.78
C ARG A 134 35.05 -4.19 22.31
N GLN A 135 36.03 -3.36 22.62
CA GLN A 135 37.45 -3.71 22.57
C GLN A 135 37.66 -4.99 23.38
N GLY A 136 38.30 -5.98 22.74
CA GLY A 136 39.11 -6.94 23.47
C GLY A 136 40.29 -6.19 24.10
N GLY A 137 40.61 -6.56 25.34
CA GLY A 137 41.74 -6.04 26.09
C GLY A 137 41.93 -6.90 27.34
N ASP A 138 42.72 -7.96 27.19
CA ASP A 138 43.35 -8.65 28.32
C ASP A 138 44.19 -7.68 29.14
N ALA A 139 44.24 -7.94 30.46
CA ALA A 139 45.41 -7.90 31.36
C ALA A 139 45.12 -7.22 32.70
N ALA A 140 44.97 -8.04 33.74
CA ALA A 140 45.72 -7.92 35.00
C ALA A 140 45.77 -9.31 35.66
#